data_AF-A0A956CFJ6-F1
#
_entry.id   AF-A0A956CFJ6-F1
#
_cell.length_a   1.000
_cell.length_b   1.000
_cell.length_c   1.000
_cell.angle_alpha   90.00
_cell.angle_beta   90.00
_cell.angle_gamma   90.00
#
_symmetry.space_group_name_H-M   'P 1'
#
loop_
_entity.id
_entity.type
_entity.pdbx_description
1 polymer ?
#
loop_
_entity_poly.entity_id
_entity_poly.type
_entity_poly.pdbx_seq_one_letter_code
_entity_poly.pdbx_strand_id
1 'polypeptide(L)'
;PLEVGAGAGPAQKEEGTSRTTLLGGLFIILVGVWWIMQNQNRNQGPDAPPQEIPELWDAPISECPQHERAAAAAYAEDRYQIAASKQERRPFHVQDGVAAVPLYEVAAACFEKAGDHTSAREASGIAEKLRKDISQDFRTHRVRLGYALSRQNWAVAQHEVRVLLDFLDGKQHDYVSWLSNIERRIRLKYGDQIRKQKQTKS
;
A
#
# COMPACT_ATOMS: atom_id res chain seq x y z
N PRO A 1 -6.20 -26.79 79.12
CA PRO A 1 -6.44 -27.69 77.95
C PRO A 1 -5.77 -27.09 76.70
N LEU A 2 -4.51 -27.46 76.38
CA LEU A 2 -4.12 -28.55 75.44
C LEU A 2 -4.80 -28.34 74.06
N GLU A 3 -4.11 -28.15 72.92
CA GLU A 3 -2.82 -28.69 72.46
C GLU A 3 -2.05 -27.73 71.54
N VAL A 4 -0.72 -27.85 71.59
CA VAL A 4 0.29 -27.17 70.78
C VAL A 4 0.68 -28.11 69.63
N GLY A 5 0.37 -27.73 68.38
CA GLY A 5 0.76 -28.47 67.17
C GLY A 5 2.00 -27.84 66.52
N ALA A 6 3.18 -28.40 66.79
CA ALA A 6 4.45 -28.02 66.19
C ALA A 6 4.60 -28.65 64.79
N GLY A 7 4.40 -27.86 63.74
CA GLY A 7 4.70 -28.23 62.36
C GLY A 7 6.17 -27.97 62.04
N ALA A 8 6.95 -29.03 61.89
CA ALA A 8 8.36 -29.00 61.49
C ALA A 8 8.51 -28.42 60.06
N GLY A 9 9.20 -27.29 59.95
CA GLY A 9 9.60 -26.73 58.66
C GLY A 9 10.75 -27.56 58.05
N PRO A 10 10.74 -27.79 56.72
CA PRO A 10 11.84 -28.47 56.06
C PRO A 10 13.09 -27.59 56.11
N ALA A 11 14.20 -28.16 56.59
CA ALA A 11 15.51 -27.54 56.62
C ALA A 11 15.95 -27.15 55.20
N GLN A 12 16.06 -25.84 54.96
CA GLN A 12 16.69 -25.31 53.75
C GLN A 12 18.17 -25.65 53.80
N LYS A 13 18.57 -26.57 52.92
CA LYS A 13 19.96 -26.95 52.68
C LYS A 13 20.58 -25.85 51.83
N GLU A 14 21.41 -25.00 52.43
CA GLU A 14 22.26 -24.07 51.67
C GLU A 14 23.31 -24.86 50.89
N GLU A 15 22.94 -25.23 49.66
CA GLU A 15 23.91 -25.75 48.69
C GLU A 15 24.78 -24.58 48.21
N GLY A 16 26.04 -24.59 48.64
CA GLY A 16 27.08 -23.67 48.18
C GLY A 16 27.07 -23.63 46.66
N THR A 17 26.61 -22.51 46.12
CA THR A 17 26.46 -22.30 44.69
C THR A 17 27.84 -22.42 44.04
N SER A 18 28.09 -23.58 43.44
CA SER A 18 29.35 -23.86 42.78
C SER A 18 29.66 -22.76 41.76
N ARG A 19 30.88 -22.21 41.81
CA ARG A 19 31.37 -21.18 40.87
C ARG A 19 31.17 -21.59 39.41
N THR A 20 31.10 -22.89 39.11
CA THR A 20 30.82 -23.42 37.78
C THR A 20 29.37 -23.18 37.32
N THR A 21 28.39 -23.22 38.23
CA THR A 21 26.98 -22.95 37.92
C THR A 21 26.77 -21.48 37.56
N LEU A 22 27.49 -20.58 38.22
CA LEU A 22 27.40 -19.14 37.99
C LEU A 22 28.00 -18.73 36.63
N LEU A 23 29.12 -19.35 36.23
CA LEU A 23 29.72 -19.16 34.89
C LEU A 23 28.85 -19.74 33.77
N GLY A 24 28.24 -20.92 33.98
CA GLY A 24 27.32 -21.52 33.02
C GLY A 24 26.08 -20.65 32.77
N GLY A 25 25.50 -20.08 33.83
CA GLY A 25 24.36 -19.17 33.72
C GLY A 25 24.67 -17.91 32.92
N LEU A 26 25.84 -17.30 33.13
CA LEU A 26 26.27 -16.09 32.40
C LEU A 26 26.41 -16.35 30.89
N PHE A 27 26.97 -17.51 30.51
CA PHE A 27 27.14 -17.87 29.11
C PHE A 27 25.80 -18.02 28.38
N ILE A 28 24.81 -18.67 29.01
CA ILE A 28 23.46 -18.84 28.45
C ILE A 28 22.79 -17.48 28.24
N ILE A 29 22.94 -16.54 29.19
CA ILE A 29 22.39 -15.18 29.06
C ILE A 29 23.06 -14.45 27.88
N LEU A 30 24.38 -14.51 27.76
CA LEU A 30 25.11 -13.85 26.67
C LEU A 30 24.74 -14.41 25.29
N VAL A 31 24.60 -15.73 25.16
CA VAL A 31 24.13 -16.36 23.92
C VAL A 31 22.68 -15.99 23.63
N GLY A 32 21.82 -15.95 24.64
CA GLY A 32 20.43 -15.51 24.52
C GLY A 32 20.30 -14.07 24.04
N VAL A 33 21.06 -13.14 24.63
CA VAL A 33 21.09 -11.72 24.23
C VAL A 33 21.64 -11.58 22.81
N TRP A 34 22.72 -12.28 22.47
CA TRP A 34 23.30 -12.27 21.12
C TRP A 34 22.32 -12.80 20.08
N TRP A 35 21.59 -13.87 20.39
CA TRP A 35 20.55 -14.44 19.52
C TRP A 35 19.37 -13.49 19.33
N ILE A 36 18.90 -12.84 20.41
CA ILE A 36 17.83 -11.83 20.34
C ILE A 36 18.27 -10.62 19.50
N MET A 37 19.51 -10.14 19.67
CA MET A 37 20.03 -9.03 18.85
C MET A 37 20.16 -9.40 17.37
N GLN A 38 20.51 -10.64 17.04
CA GLN A 38 20.50 -11.11 15.65
C GLN A 38 19.08 -11.25 15.08
N ASN A 39 18.12 -11.74 15.88
CA ASN A 39 16.75 -11.99 15.40
C ASN A 39 15.86 -10.73 15.36
N GLN A 40 16.05 -9.77 16.27
CA GLN A 40 15.29 -8.51 16.26
C GLN A 40 15.49 -7.71 14.96
N ASN A 41 16.65 -7.83 14.32
CA ASN A 41 16.91 -7.20 13.03
C ASN A 41 16.40 -8.01 11.82
N ARG A 42 16.15 -9.31 11.98
CA ARG A 42 15.66 -10.19 10.89
C ARG A 42 14.14 -10.14 10.72
N ASN A 43 13.39 -9.87 11.79
CA ASN A 43 11.92 -9.87 11.76
C ASN A 43 11.29 -8.53 11.37
N GLN A 44 12.06 -7.46 11.12
CA GLN A 44 11.53 -6.18 10.62
C GLN A 44 11.58 -6.08 9.10
N GLY A 45 11.21 -7.17 8.41
CA GLY A 45 10.85 -7.09 7.00
C GLY A 45 9.69 -6.10 6.81
N PRO A 46 9.49 -5.54 5.60
CA PRO A 46 8.23 -4.90 5.26
C PRO A 46 7.10 -5.90 5.57
N ASP A 47 6.04 -5.45 6.24
CA ASP A 47 4.88 -6.31 6.46
C ASP A 47 4.40 -6.82 5.10
N ALA A 48 4.04 -8.10 5.03
CA ALA A 48 3.56 -8.68 3.78
C ALA A 48 2.40 -7.83 3.22
N PRO A 49 2.35 -7.58 1.91
CA PRO A 49 1.23 -6.84 1.33
C PRO A 49 -0.08 -7.57 1.63
N PRO A 50 -1.17 -6.84 1.93
CA PRO A 50 -2.51 -7.41 1.98
C PRO A 50 -2.80 -8.22 0.70
N GLN A 51 -3.49 -9.36 0.85
CA GLN A 51 -3.83 -10.21 -0.29
C GLN A 51 -4.87 -9.55 -1.20
N GLU A 52 -5.79 -8.80 -0.61
CA GLU A 52 -6.83 -8.08 -1.34
C GLU A 52 -6.29 -6.76 -1.87
N ILE A 53 -6.43 -6.58 -3.18
CA ILE A 53 -5.99 -5.39 -3.90
C ILE A 53 -7.25 -4.67 -4.38
N PRO A 54 -7.42 -3.38 -4.04
CA PRO A 54 -8.57 -2.62 -4.48
C PRO A 54 -8.60 -2.55 -6.02
N GLU A 55 -9.80 -2.68 -6.57
CA GLU A 55 -10.05 -2.32 -7.97
C GLU A 55 -10.00 -0.80 -8.11
N LEU A 56 -9.45 -0.32 -9.25
CA LEU A 56 -9.31 1.10 -9.53
C LEU A 56 -10.68 1.77 -9.79
N TRP A 57 -11.61 1.03 -10.38
CA TRP A 57 -12.96 1.49 -10.72
C TRP A 57 -13.99 0.48 -10.27
N ASP A 58 -15.22 0.96 -10.13
CA ASP A 58 -16.38 0.10 -9.91
C ASP A 58 -16.85 -0.50 -11.25
N ALA A 59 -18.05 -1.09 -11.26
CA ALA A 59 -18.64 -1.62 -12.49
C ALA A 59 -18.77 -0.52 -13.57
N PRO A 60 -18.57 -0.85 -14.87
CA PRO A 60 -18.73 0.12 -15.95
C PRO A 60 -20.09 0.81 -15.93
N ILE A 61 -20.11 2.12 -16.18
CA ILE A 61 -21.35 2.90 -16.19
C ILE A 61 -22.08 2.70 -17.53
N SER A 62 -23.27 2.09 -17.48
CA SER A 62 -24.08 1.77 -18.67
C SER A 62 -25.32 2.65 -18.85
N GLU A 63 -25.63 3.51 -17.87
CA GLU A 63 -26.85 4.32 -17.86
C GLU A 63 -26.54 5.82 -17.95
N CYS A 64 -27.26 6.53 -18.82
CA CYS A 64 -27.17 7.98 -18.90
C CYS A 64 -28.07 8.63 -17.85
N PRO A 65 -27.58 9.62 -17.07
CA PRO A 65 -28.41 10.34 -16.10
C PRO A 65 -29.45 11.26 -16.75
N GLN A 66 -29.32 11.57 -18.04
CA GLN A 66 -30.26 12.42 -18.77
C GLN A 66 -31.37 11.59 -19.43
N HIS A 67 -32.62 12.02 -19.27
CA HIS A 67 -33.77 11.33 -19.85
C HIS A 67 -34.11 11.79 -21.27
N GLU A 68 -33.94 13.08 -21.56
CA GLU A 68 -34.23 13.68 -22.86
C GLU A 68 -33.04 13.51 -23.82
N ARG A 69 -33.30 13.21 -25.10
CA ARG A 69 -32.26 12.97 -26.10
C ARG A 69 -31.34 14.16 -26.32
N ALA A 70 -31.90 15.36 -26.46
CA ALA A 70 -31.11 16.57 -26.69
C ALA A 70 -30.21 16.92 -25.48
N ALA A 71 -30.74 16.77 -24.26
CA ALA A 71 -29.97 16.95 -23.03
C ALA A 71 -28.87 15.89 -22.89
N ALA A 72 -29.16 14.63 -23.24
CA ALA A 72 -28.19 13.55 -23.24
C ALA A 72 -27.02 13.82 -24.21
N ALA A 73 -27.30 14.31 -25.42
CA ALA A 73 -26.26 14.65 -26.39
C ALA A 73 -25.32 15.76 -25.88
N ALA A 74 -25.87 16.87 -25.37
CA ALA A 74 -25.06 17.96 -24.83
C ALA A 74 -24.25 17.52 -23.61
N TYR A 75 -24.85 16.72 -22.73
CA TYR A 75 -24.16 16.18 -21.56
C TYR A 75 -23.06 15.19 -21.94
N ALA A 76 -23.27 14.34 -22.96
CA ALA A 76 -22.26 13.42 -23.46
C ALA A 76 -21.03 14.17 -23.96
N GLU A 77 -21.22 15.23 -24.75
CA GLU A 77 -20.13 16.06 -25.27
C GLU A 77 -19.33 16.72 -24.14
N ASP A 78 -20.01 17.31 -23.16
CA ASP A 78 -19.35 17.90 -21.97
C ASP A 78 -18.47 16.85 -21.25
N ARG A 79 -19.01 15.66 -20.99
CA ARG A 79 -18.26 14.59 -20.32
C ARG A 79 -17.08 14.09 -21.15
N TYR A 80 -17.27 13.95 -22.46
CA TYR A 80 -16.22 13.56 -23.38
C TYR A 80 -15.05 14.55 -23.39
N GLN A 81 -15.34 15.85 -23.48
CA GLN A 81 -14.32 16.91 -23.47
C GLN A 81 -13.55 16.98 -22.15
N ILE A 82 -14.24 16.83 -21.02
CA ILE A 82 -13.59 16.77 -19.69
C ILE A 82 -12.70 15.52 -19.60
N ALA A 83 -13.17 14.37 -20.08
CA ALA A 83 -12.42 13.12 -20.07
C ALA A 83 -11.14 13.22 -20.93
N ALA A 84 -11.24 13.77 -22.13
CA ALA A 84 -10.12 14.00 -23.03
C ALA A 84 -9.06 14.91 -22.40
N SER A 85 -9.51 16.04 -21.83
CA SER A 85 -8.63 16.98 -21.12
C SER A 85 -7.89 16.32 -19.94
N LYS A 86 -8.53 15.39 -19.23
CA LYS A 86 -7.88 14.62 -18.16
C LYS A 86 -6.89 13.59 -18.71
N GLN A 87 -7.27 12.87 -19.76
CA GLN A 87 -6.40 11.88 -20.39
C GLN A 87 -5.10 12.50 -20.91
N GLU A 88 -5.16 13.70 -21.49
CA GLU A 88 -3.97 14.43 -21.97
C GLU A 88 -2.97 14.75 -20.84
N ARG A 89 -3.46 15.01 -19.62
CA ARG A 89 -2.63 15.30 -18.43
C ARG A 89 -2.11 14.05 -17.73
N ARG A 90 -2.59 12.85 -18.09
CA ARG A 90 -2.20 11.56 -17.49
C ARG A 90 -0.68 11.35 -17.37
N PRO A 91 0.17 11.73 -18.33
CA PRO A 91 1.62 11.54 -18.22
C PRO A 91 2.25 12.21 -16.99
N PHE A 92 1.59 13.24 -16.43
CA PHE A 92 2.05 13.98 -15.25
C PHE A 92 1.21 13.68 -14.00
N HIS A 93 -0.07 13.32 -14.19
CA HIS A 93 -1.03 13.07 -13.12
C HIS A 93 -1.80 11.77 -13.37
N VAL A 94 -1.34 10.66 -12.79
CA VAL A 94 -1.95 9.33 -13.03
C VAL A 94 -3.42 9.28 -12.60
N GLN A 95 -3.78 10.02 -11.53
CA GLN A 95 -5.14 10.15 -11.03
C GLN A 95 -6.10 10.76 -12.05
N ASP A 96 -5.63 11.64 -12.94
CA ASP A 96 -6.45 12.18 -14.02
C ASP A 96 -6.80 11.09 -15.04
N GLY A 97 -5.89 10.16 -15.31
CA GLY A 97 -6.18 8.98 -16.14
C GLY A 97 -7.24 8.08 -15.51
N VAL A 98 -7.14 7.82 -14.20
CA VAL A 98 -8.14 7.03 -13.46
C VAL A 98 -9.50 7.72 -13.51
N ALA A 99 -9.54 9.03 -13.26
CA ALA A 99 -10.78 9.81 -13.28
C ALA A 99 -11.40 9.97 -14.69
N ALA A 100 -10.62 9.83 -15.77
CA ALA A 100 -11.11 9.97 -17.14
C ALA A 100 -11.98 8.77 -17.60
N VAL A 101 -11.67 7.55 -17.15
CA VAL A 101 -12.41 6.33 -17.54
C VAL A 101 -13.92 6.44 -17.28
N PRO A 102 -14.40 6.71 -16.06
CA PRO A 102 -15.84 6.79 -15.81
C PRO A 102 -16.51 7.96 -16.56
N LEU A 103 -15.78 9.03 -16.89
CA LEU A 103 -16.32 10.12 -17.71
C LEU A 103 -16.55 9.69 -19.16
N TYR A 104 -15.63 8.91 -19.74
CA TYR A 104 -15.85 8.31 -21.06
C TYR A 104 -16.98 7.29 -21.05
N GLU A 105 -17.11 6.47 -19.99
CA GLU A 105 -18.23 5.52 -19.84
C GLU A 105 -19.58 6.25 -19.78
N VAL A 106 -19.68 7.33 -18.99
CA VAL A 106 -20.89 8.18 -18.94
C VAL A 106 -21.16 8.83 -20.30
N ALA A 107 -20.14 9.35 -20.98
CA ALA A 107 -20.29 9.93 -22.30
C ALA A 107 -20.84 8.90 -23.30
N ALA A 108 -20.28 7.68 -23.32
CA ALA A 108 -20.75 6.59 -24.17
C ALA A 108 -22.22 6.24 -23.92
N ALA A 109 -22.62 6.07 -22.65
CA ALA A 109 -24.00 5.78 -22.28
C ALA A 109 -24.97 6.90 -22.71
N CYS A 110 -24.54 8.16 -22.64
CA CYS A 110 -25.35 9.31 -23.07
C CYS A 110 -25.40 9.51 -24.58
N PHE A 111 -24.33 9.20 -25.31
CA PHE A 111 -24.36 9.16 -26.77
C PHE A 111 -25.31 8.06 -27.28
N GLU A 112 -25.31 6.87 -26.67
CA GLU A 112 -26.29 5.81 -26.96
C GLU A 112 -27.73 6.31 -26.73
N LYS A 113 -27.98 6.96 -25.59
CA LYS A 113 -29.29 7.53 -25.26
C LYS A 113 -29.74 8.58 -26.28
N ALA A 114 -28.82 9.39 -26.78
CA ALA A 114 -29.07 10.40 -27.80
C ALA A 114 -29.31 9.82 -29.20
N GLY A 115 -28.91 8.56 -29.45
CA GLY A 115 -28.99 7.89 -30.74
C GLY A 115 -27.73 8.07 -31.62
N ASP A 116 -26.63 8.57 -31.05
CA ASP A 116 -25.34 8.69 -31.76
C ASP A 116 -24.44 7.48 -31.45
N HIS A 117 -24.74 6.36 -32.10
CA HIS A 117 -24.03 5.09 -31.90
C HIS A 117 -22.56 5.14 -32.38
N THR A 118 -22.17 6.12 -33.20
CA THR A 118 -20.79 6.25 -33.65
C THR A 118 -19.94 6.83 -32.53
N SER A 119 -20.35 7.99 -32.00
CA SER A 119 -19.68 8.64 -30.87
C SER A 119 -19.72 7.77 -29.61
N ALA A 120 -20.81 7.03 -29.39
CA ALA A 120 -20.90 6.07 -28.29
C ALA A 120 -19.83 4.98 -28.37
N ARG A 121 -19.66 4.35 -29.54
CA ARG A 121 -18.65 3.30 -29.75
C ARG A 121 -17.23 3.83 -29.63
N GLU A 122 -16.99 5.05 -30.11
CA GLU A 122 -15.69 5.72 -29.95
C GLU A 122 -15.37 5.95 -28.47
N ALA A 123 -16.27 6.60 -27.73
CA ALA A 123 -16.09 6.87 -26.30
C ALA A 123 -15.91 5.56 -25.49
N SER A 124 -16.70 4.53 -25.77
CA SER A 124 -16.56 3.20 -25.13
C SER A 124 -15.21 2.56 -25.45
N GLY A 125 -14.77 2.60 -26.70
CA GLY A 125 -13.48 2.05 -27.11
C GLY A 125 -12.30 2.76 -26.45
N ILE A 126 -12.39 4.08 -26.27
CA ILE A 126 -11.39 4.86 -25.52
C ILE A 126 -11.40 4.46 -24.03
N ALA A 127 -12.57 4.36 -23.39
CA ALA A 127 -12.70 3.94 -22.00
C ALA A 127 -12.08 2.57 -21.75
N GLU A 128 -12.44 1.57 -22.57
CA GLU A 128 -11.93 0.20 -22.46
C GLU A 128 -10.41 0.13 -22.61
N LYS A 129 -9.87 0.81 -23.63
CA LYS A 129 -8.42 0.89 -23.86
C LYS A 129 -7.73 1.55 -22.67
N LEU A 130 -8.24 2.68 -22.19
CA LEU A 130 -7.65 3.42 -21.08
C LEU A 130 -7.68 2.61 -19.78
N ARG A 131 -8.78 1.89 -19.51
CA ARG A 131 -8.93 0.99 -18.36
C ARG A 131 -7.87 -0.11 -18.39
N LYS A 132 -7.65 -0.72 -19.55
CA LYS A 132 -6.61 -1.75 -19.75
C LYS A 132 -5.20 -1.19 -19.53
N ASP A 133 -4.89 -0.06 -20.17
CA ASP A 133 -3.56 0.57 -20.09
C ASP A 133 -3.22 0.94 -18.64
N ILE A 134 -4.14 1.61 -17.95
CA ILE A 134 -3.94 2.02 -16.55
C ILE A 134 -3.86 0.80 -15.61
N SER A 135 -4.67 -0.24 -15.83
CA SER A 135 -4.59 -1.46 -15.02
C SER A 135 -3.22 -2.14 -15.15
N GLN A 136 -2.65 -2.14 -16.36
CA GLN A 136 -1.32 -2.68 -16.63
C GLN A 136 -0.23 -1.83 -15.96
N ASP A 137 -0.34 -0.50 -16.03
CA ASP A 137 0.59 0.42 -15.37
C ASP A 137 0.55 0.22 -13.85
N PHE A 138 -0.65 0.20 -13.25
CA PHE A 138 -0.84 -0.05 -11.83
C PHE A 138 -0.19 -1.39 -11.39
N ARG A 139 -0.44 -2.48 -12.13
CA ARG A 139 0.22 -3.77 -11.87
C ARG A 139 1.74 -3.67 -11.96
N THR A 140 2.26 -2.94 -12.94
CA THR A 140 3.71 -2.74 -13.13
C THR A 140 4.34 -2.04 -11.94
N HIS A 141 3.72 -0.95 -11.45
CA HIS A 141 4.18 -0.22 -10.27
C HIS A 141 4.16 -1.09 -9.01
N ARG A 142 3.16 -1.96 -8.84
CA ARG A 142 3.10 -2.91 -7.71
C ARG A 142 4.26 -3.91 -7.73
N VAL A 143 4.59 -4.46 -8.90
CA VAL A 143 5.72 -5.39 -9.06
C VAL A 143 7.04 -4.66 -8.79
N ARG A 144 7.20 -3.44 -9.31
CA ARG A 144 8.39 -2.60 -9.07
C ARG A 144 8.57 -2.27 -7.60
N LEU A 145 7.50 -1.94 -6.89
CA LEU A 145 7.52 -1.73 -5.44
C LEU A 145 8.01 -2.99 -4.71
N GLY A 146 7.42 -4.16 -5.00
CA GLY A 146 7.83 -5.43 -4.38
C GLY A 146 9.32 -5.74 -4.61
N TYR A 147 9.79 -5.54 -5.84
CA TYR A 147 11.20 -5.70 -6.16
C TYR A 147 12.10 -4.71 -5.41
N ALA A 148 11.76 -3.42 -5.42
CA ALA A 148 12.51 -2.37 -4.73
C ALA A 148 12.61 -2.64 -3.21
N LEU A 149 11.51 -3.07 -2.58
CA LEU A 149 11.48 -3.46 -1.18
C LEU A 149 12.38 -4.67 -0.89
N SER A 150 12.35 -5.71 -1.73
CA SER A 150 13.20 -6.90 -1.56
C SER A 150 14.70 -6.60 -1.68
N ARG A 151 15.06 -5.63 -2.53
CA ARG A 151 16.44 -5.16 -2.73
C ARG A 151 16.84 -4.02 -1.79
N GLN A 152 15.97 -3.61 -0.88
CA GLN A 152 16.17 -2.49 0.03
C GLN A 152 16.52 -1.16 -0.68
N ASN A 153 16.03 -0.98 -1.91
CA ASN A 153 16.20 0.26 -2.65
C ASN A 153 15.12 1.28 -2.23
N TRP A 154 15.40 1.96 -1.12
CA TRP A 154 14.42 2.84 -0.45
C TRP A 154 14.00 4.04 -1.30
N ALA A 155 14.89 4.59 -2.13
CA ALA A 155 14.58 5.73 -2.99
C ALA A 155 13.55 5.36 -4.06
N VAL A 156 13.74 4.21 -4.74
CA VAL A 156 12.79 3.69 -5.72
C VAL A 156 11.49 3.29 -5.03
N ALA A 157 11.56 2.57 -3.91
CA ALA A 157 10.36 2.17 -3.18
C ALA A 157 9.50 3.38 -2.76
N GLN A 158 10.11 4.48 -2.31
CA GLN A 158 9.37 5.71 -1.97
C GLN A 158 8.63 6.28 -3.18
N HIS A 159 9.28 6.33 -4.34
CA HIS A 159 8.66 6.81 -5.57
C HIS A 159 7.48 5.94 -5.99
N GLU A 160 7.68 4.61 -6.03
CA GLU A 160 6.64 3.66 -6.42
C GLU A 160 5.43 3.69 -5.45
N VAL A 161 5.66 3.82 -4.14
CA VAL A 161 4.56 3.98 -3.17
C VAL A 161 3.73 5.23 -3.45
N ARG A 162 4.37 6.38 -3.74
CA ARG A 162 3.65 7.61 -4.06
C ARG A 162 2.79 7.46 -5.30
N VAL A 163 3.34 6.91 -6.38
CA VAL A 163 2.59 6.68 -7.61
C VAL A 163 1.41 5.73 -7.38
N LEU A 164 1.58 4.67 -6.58
CA LEU A 164 0.49 3.76 -6.24
C LEU A 164 -0.61 4.41 -5.39
N LEU A 165 -0.24 5.33 -4.49
CA LEU A 165 -1.21 6.13 -3.74
C LEU A 165 -1.98 7.08 -4.67
N ASP A 166 -1.31 7.69 -5.66
CA ASP A 166 -1.95 8.56 -6.65
C ASP A 166 -2.97 7.78 -7.53
N PHE A 167 -2.70 6.52 -7.88
CA PHE A 167 -3.69 5.66 -8.56
C PHE A 167 -4.94 5.37 -7.71
N LEU A 168 -4.78 5.36 -6.39
CA LEU A 168 -5.82 4.99 -5.41
C LEU A 168 -6.40 6.21 -4.70
N ASP A 169 -6.24 7.40 -5.28
CA ASP A 169 -6.75 8.64 -4.69
C ASP A 169 -8.26 8.53 -4.40
N GLY A 170 -8.65 8.95 -3.20
CA GLY A 170 -10.03 8.84 -2.70
C GLY A 170 -10.52 7.44 -2.30
N LYS A 171 -9.75 6.36 -2.52
CA LYS A 171 -10.13 5.01 -2.08
C LYS A 171 -9.72 4.76 -0.61
N GLN A 172 -10.60 4.12 0.15
CA GLN A 172 -10.30 3.66 1.52
C GLN A 172 -10.21 2.13 1.52
N HIS A 173 -9.00 1.59 1.74
CA HIS A 173 -8.76 0.15 1.76
C HIS A 173 -7.51 -0.17 2.59
N ASP A 174 -7.44 -1.37 3.15
CA ASP A 174 -6.26 -1.88 3.86
C ASP A 174 -4.95 -1.77 3.06
N TYR A 175 -5.03 -1.90 1.72
CA TYR A 175 -3.89 -1.74 0.84
C TYR A 175 -3.34 -0.31 0.83
N VAL A 176 -4.23 0.70 0.85
CA VAL A 176 -3.86 2.12 0.93
C VAL A 176 -3.23 2.43 2.29
N SER A 177 -3.79 1.89 3.36
CA SER A 177 -3.23 1.98 4.72
C SER A 177 -1.84 1.34 4.79
N TRP A 178 -1.66 0.17 4.17
CA TRP A 178 -0.37 -0.50 4.08
C TRP A 178 0.67 0.32 3.30
N LEU A 179 0.31 0.86 2.13
CA LEU A 179 1.18 1.76 1.35
C LEU A 179 1.61 2.98 2.16
N SER A 180 0.67 3.62 2.86
CA SER A 180 0.93 4.79 3.71
C SER A 180 1.90 4.46 4.87
N ASN A 181 1.73 3.29 5.49
CA ASN A 181 2.63 2.82 6.54
C ASN A 181 4.04 2.54 6.01
N ILE A 182 4.16 1.98 4.80
CA ILE A 182 5.45 1.79 4.13
C ILE A 182 6.10 3.14 3.83
N GLU A 183 5.35 4.12 3.30
CA GLU A 183 5.89 5.45 3.02
C GLU A 183 6.49 6.08 4.28
N ARG A 184 5.76 6.02 5.40
CA ARG A 184 6.22 6.51 6.71
C ARG A 184 7.49 5.78 7.15
N ARG A 185 7.53 4.45 7.04
CA ARG A 185 8.69 3.62 7.41
C ARG A 185 9.93 3.96 6.57
N ILE A 186 9.76 4.13 5.26
CA ILE A 186 10.84 4.51 4.34
C ILE A 186 11.38 5.89 4.70
N ARG A 187 10.50 6.86 4.97
CA ARG A 187 10.89 8.23 5.35
C ARG A 187 11.76 8.26 6.62
N LEU A 188 11.44 7.44 7.62
CA LEU A 188 12.25 7.29 8.84
C LEU A 188 13.64 6.71 8.53
N LYS A 189 13.69 5.59 7.79
CA LYS A 189 14.98 4.94 7.43
C LYS A 189 15.87 5.83 6.57
N TYR A 190 15.30 6.54 5.60
CA TYR A 190 16.05 7.40 4.69
C TYR A 190 16.60 8.66 5.42
N GLY A 191 15.80 9.25 6.30
CA GLY A 191 16.24 10.38 7.14
C GLY A 191 17.40 10.04 8.09
N ASP A 192 17.48 8.79 8.55
CA ASP A 192 18.61 8.31 9.36
C ASP A 192 19.87 8.09 8.50
N GLN A 193 19.73 7.56 7.28
CA GLN A 193 20.87 7.36 6.36
C GLN A 193 21.54 8.68 5.96
N ILE A 194 20.75 9.71 5.61
CA ILE A 194 21.28 11.04 5.28
C ILE A 194 22.06 11.63 6.45
N ARG A 195 21.54 11.50 7.69
CA ARG A 195 22.22 11.99 8.89
C ARG A 195 23.56 11.30 9.11
N LYS A 196 23.62 9.97 8.95
CA LYS A 196 24.88 9.21 9.07
C LYS A 196 25.91 9.62 8.01
N GLN A 197 25.50 9.82 6.76
CA GLN A 197 26.42 10.26 5.70
C GLN A 197 27.01 11.65 5.93
N LYS A 198 26.26 12.56 6.57
CA LYS A 198 26.78 13.88 6.96
C LYS A 198 27.81 13.78 8.08
N GLN A 199 27.62 12.89 9.05
CA GLN A 199 28.55 12.70 10.17
C GLN A 199 29.90 12.10 9.74
N THR A 200 29.91 11.21 8.74
CA THR A 200 31.17 10.61 8.23
C THR A 200 32.02 11.55 7.36
N LYS A 201 31.50 12.72 6.99
CA LYS A 201 32.20 13.71 6.16
C LYS A 201 32.72 14.91 6.96
N SER A 202 32.49 14.94 8.27
CA SER A 202 33.03 15.94 9.20
C SER A 202 34.20 15.36 9.97
#